data_AF-A0A1V4SC88-F1
#
_entry.id   AF-A0A1V4SC88-F1
#
_cell.length_a   1.000
_cell.length_b   1.000
_cell.length_c   1.000
_cell.angle_alpha   90.00
_cell.angle_beta   90.00
_cell.angle_gamma   90.00
#
_symmetry.space_group_name_H-M   'P 1'
#
loop_
_entity.id
_entity.type
_entity.pdbx_description
1 polymer ?
#
loop_
_entity_poly.entity_id
_entity_poly.type
_entity_poly.pdbx_seq_one_letter_code
_entity_poly.pdbx_strand_id
1 'polypeptide(L)'
;MINNKKLVIAVIGVVLCIVIVVLALVLNRKGFIPKEEKIIKKAVSVLSMERKEPHVLKKPVSKPYKVSEKPIITPRVLKGEKVRSKTKQNYYERLTNDVRNFFDYLDQRDYIKTYRLKNGTQRHFLLLLAKLSANPPVVSGETRDIYTLTHNMAHFYRVIDKKNISIVKDVLSHEREIIEPTMEMLYEWITEEIKRKNKEVKTSTGDLYEYACFFLNTMSGKAYLARRDSKTRILMIYYSLLILDKANRENLNHNGIDILPPLNMLVDDITSQMGLDYKEKYLQRLYYIKKRVVSHREKRRIKE
;
A
#
# COMPACT_ATOMS: atom_id res chain seq x y z
N MET A 1 21.80 -33.02 19.03
CA MET A 1 22.12 -31.58 18.84
C MET A 1 22.56 -31.33 17.40
N ILE A 2 21.61 -31.23 16.43
CA ILE A 2 21.91 -30.90 15.03
C ILE A 2 20.83 -29.95 14.48
N ASN A 3 21.27 -28.80 13.95
CA ASN A 3 20.57 -27.85 13.07
C ASN A 3 19.22 -27.20 13.49
N ASN A 4 19.26 -26.39 14.55
CA ASN A 4 18.30 -25.28 14.76
C ASN A 4 18.41 -24.14 13.71
N LYS A 5 19.10 -24.35 12.57
CA LYS A 5 19.28 -23.34 11.50
C LYS A 5 18.26 -23.42 10.36
N LYS A 6 17.43 -24.48 10.29
CA LYS A 6 16.38 -24.63 9.25
C LYS A 6 14.97 -24.18 9.69
N LEU A 7 14.77 -23.84 10.96
CA LEU A 7 13.48 -23.35 11.48
C LEU A 7 13.27 -21.83 11.30
N VAL A 8 14.34 -21.10 10.94
CA VAL A 8 14.40 -19.62 10.86
C VAL A 8 13.93 -19.08 9.49
N ILE A 9 13.54 -19.96 8.56
CA ILE A 9 13.16 -19.62 7.18
C ILE A 9 11.64 -19.55 7.08
N ALA A 10 11.02 -18.61 7.81
CA ALA A 10 9.58 -18.68 8.09
C ALA A 10 8.85 -17.34 8.03
N VAL A 11 9.28 -16.35 8.83
CA VAL A 11 8.33 -15.38 9.38
C VAL A 11 8.52 -13.98 8.79
N ILE A 12 8.54 -13.85 7.45
CA ILE A 12 8.94 -12.57 6.88
C ILE A 12 8.43 -12.26 5.43
N GLY A 13 7.23 -11.68 5.22
CA GLY A 13 6.63 -11.57 3.87
C GLY A 13 6.01 -10.27 3.32
N VAL A 14 5.69 -9.21 4.08
CA VAL A 14 4.52 -8.38 3.64
C VAL A 14 4.67 -6.93 3.29
N VAL A 15 5.53 -6.12 3.92
CA VAL A 15 5.56 -4.69 3.51
C VAL A 15 5.97 -4.56 2.05
N LEU A 16 6.57 -5.62 1.51
CA LEU A 16 6.39 -6.09 0.14
C LEU A 16 5.17 -5.55 -0.59
N CYS A 17 3.91 -5.87 -0.28
CA CYS A 17 2.83 -5.45 -1.18
C CYS A 17 2.66 -3.93 -1.27
N ILE A 18 3.08 -3.18 -0.25
CA ILE A 18 3.09 -1.72 -0.30
C ILE A 18 4.30 -1.25 -1.12
N VAL A 19 5.48 -1.77 -0.80
CA VAL A 19 6.78 -1.55 -1.46
C VAL A 19 6.76 -1.91 -2.95
N ILE A 20 6.38 -3.15 -3.28
CA ILE A 20 6.13 -3.71 -4.61
C ILE A 20 5.26 -2.75 -5.43
N VAL A 21 4.12 -2.28 -4.93
CA VAL A 21 3.33 -1.42 -5.81
C VAL A 21 3.94 -0.04 -6.03
N VAL A 22 4.60 0.59 -5.03
CA VAL A 22 5.31 1.85 -5.31
C VAL A 22 6.49 1.67 -6.24
N LEU A 23 7.16 0.53 -6.20
CA LEU A 23 8.36 0.28 -6.99
C LEU A 23 8.06 -0.14 -8.41
N ALA A 24 6.89 -0.75 -8.65
CA ALA A 24 6.43 -1.00 -9.99
C ALA A 24 6.26 0.28 -10.82
N LEU A 25 6.10 1.45 -10.19
CA LEU A 25 5.46 2.66 -10.73
C LEU A 25 6.31 3.62 -11.59
N VAL A 26 7.43 3.20 -12.20
CA VAL A 26 8.33 4.16 -12.90
C VAL A 26 8.69 3.86 -14.37
N LEU A 27 8.96 2.62 -14.80
CA LEU A 27 9.55 2.41 -16.15
C LEU A 27 8.68 1.65 -17.15
N ASN A 28 7.86 2.41 -17.87
CA ASN A 28 7.72 2.43 -19.34
C ASN A 28 7.00 3.76 -19.68
N ARG A 29 7.43 4.67 -20.55
CA ARG A 29 8.23 4.59 -21.79
C ARG A 29 9.25 5.75 -21.84
N LYS A 30 10.16 5.76 -22.82
CA LYS A 30 11.19 6.82 -23.03
C LYS A 30 10.53 8.22 -23.06
N GLY A 31 10.89 9.12 -22.14
CA GLY A 31 10.38 10.51 -22.17
C GLY A 31 10.62 11.38 -20.92
N PHE A 32 10.71 10.79 -19.72
CA PHE A 32 10.78 11.58 -18.47
C PHE A 32 11.83 11.07 -17.47
N ILE A 33 13.05 10.77 -17.95
CA ILE A 33 14.26 10.96 -17.14
C ILE A 33 14.91 12.24 -17.66
N PRO A 34 14.55 13.41 -17.11
CA PRO A 34 15.30 14.61 -17.41
C PRO A 34 16.72 14.46 -16.82
N LYS A 35 17.76 14.77 -17.60
CA LYS A 35 19.17 14.56 -17.20
C LYS A 35 19.49 15.48 -16.02
N GLU A 36 19.62 14.92 -14.81
CA GLU A 36 19.60 15.66 -13.53
C GLU A 36 20.55 16.87 -13.49
N GLU A 37 21.77 16.76 -14.01
CA GLU A 37 22.72 17.89 -14.10
C GLU A 37 22.23 19.09 -14.94
N LYS A 38 21.47 18.85 -16.02
CA LYS A 38 20.97 19.93 -16.89
C LYS A 38 19.71 20.59 -16.34
N ILE A 39 18.91 19.88 -15.56
CA ILE A 39 17.71 20.45 -14.93
C ILE A 39 18.10 21.39 -13.82
N ILE A 40 19.03 21.01 -12.95
CA ILE A 40 19.40 21.84 -11.79
C ILE A 40 19.91 23.20 -12.26
N LYS A 41 20.80 23.22 -13.28
CA LYS A 41 21.24 24.46 -13.93
C LYS A 41 20.10 25.27 -14.57
N LYS A 42 19.11 24.60 -15.18
CA LYS A 42 17.98 25.27 -15.86
C LYS A 42 16.85 25.70 -14.91
N ALA A 43 16.67 25.02 -13.78
CA ALA A 43 15.69 25.39 -12.75
C ALA A 43 16.18 26.63 -11.98
N VAL A 44 17.47 26.69 -11.66
CA VAL A 44 18.13 27.89 -11.12
C VAL A 44 17.98 29.09 -12.07
N SER A 45 17.99 28.88 -13.40
CA SER A 45 17.78 29.95 -14.39
C SER A 45 16.32 30.22 -14.78
N VAL A 46 15.34 29.53 -14.17
CA VAL A 46 13.89 29.68 -14.46
C VAL A 46 13.14 30.18 -13.23
N LEU A 47 13.63 29.91 -12.02
CA LEU A 47 13.14 30.54 -10.78
C LEU A 47 13.31 32.08 -10.76
N SER A 48 14.06 32.64 -11.72
CA SER A 48 14.22 34.07 -11.97
C SER A 48 13.16 34.69 -12.90
N MET A 49 12.17 33.93 -13.40
CA MET A 49 11.10 34.47 -14.25
C MET A 49 9.71 33.99 -13.80
N GLU A 50 8.76 34.92 -13.79
CA GLU A 50 7.61 34.91 -12.88
C GLU A 50 6.26 34.61 -13.56
N ARG A 51 5.29 34.12 -12.75
CA ARG A 51 3.82 34.33 -12.85
C ARG A 51 3.09 34.26 -14.22
N LYS A 52 2.16 33.29 -14.38
CA LYS A 52 0.68 33.49 -14.43
C LYS A 52 -0.10 32.16 -14.67
N GLU A 53 -1.42 32.19 -14.41
CA GLU A 53 -2.30 31.01 -14.21
C GLU A 53 -3.63 31.10 -15.07
N PRO A 54 -4.72 30.31 -14.91
CA PRO A 54 -5.23 29.41 -15.98
C PRO A 54 -6.74 29.49 -16.31
N HIS A 55 -7.24 28.66 -17.26
CA HIS A 55 -8.67 28.36 -17.58
C HIS A 55 -8.77 26.95 -18.21
N VAL A 56 -9.88 26.17 -18.30
CA VAL A 56 -11.21 26.05 -17.63
C VAL A 56 -11.79 24.62 -17.95
N LEU A 57 -12.80 24.11 -17.21
CA LEU A 57 -13.36 22.74 -17.32
C LEU A 57 -14.82 22.68 -17.87
N LYS A 58 -15.26 21.58 -18.50
CA LYS A 58 -16.71 21.25 -18.71
C LYS A 58 -17.03 19.74 -18.59
N LYS A 59 -18.29 19.42 -18.21
CA LYS A 59 -18.85 18.09 -17.85
C LYS A 59 -19.80 17.53 -18.94
N PRO A 60 -20.27 16.27 -18.80
CA PRO A 60 -21.73 16.02 -18.93
C PRO A 60 -22.33 15.11 -17.82
N VAL A 61 -23.60 14.72 -17.98
CA VAL A 61 -24.57 14.33 -16.92
C VAL A 61 -25.11 12.89 -17.07
N SER A 62 -25.85 12.41 -16.06
CA SER A 62 -26.26 11.03 -15.72
C SER A 62 -27.54 10.48 -16.39
N LYS A 63 -27.85 9.18 -16.14
CA LYS A 63 -29.13 8.66 -15.54
C LYS A 63 -29.08 7.10 -15.32
N PRO A 64 -30.08 6.41 -14.69
CA PRO A 64 -29.81 5.38 -13.66
C PRO A 64 -30.33 3.95 -13.95
N TYR A 65 -30.07 2.99 -13.04
CA TYR A 65 -30.80 1.71 -12.97
C TYR A 65 -31.06 1.21 -11.54
N LYS A 66 -31.98 0.23 -11.39
CA LYS A 66 -32.71 -0.12 -10.15
C LYS A 66 -32.14 -1.31 -9.36
N VAL A 67 -32.59 -1.40 -8.10
CA VAL A 67 -32.26 -2.41 -7.07
C VAL A 67 -33.16 -3.66 -7.17
N SER A 68 -32.65 -4.81 -6.73
CA SER A 68 -33.42 -5.99 -6.27
C SER A 68 -32.76 -6.61 -5.03
N GLU A 69 -33.50 -7.31 -4.17
CA GLU A 69 -33.12 -7.61 -2.78
C GLU A 69 -32.88 -9.10 -2.43
N LYS A 70 -31.91 -9.33 -1.52
CA LYS A 70 -31.92 -10.34 -0.41
C LYS A 70 -31.83 -11.85 -0.79
N PRO A 71 -31.45 -12.77 0.15
CA PRO A 71 -31.54 -12.69 1.61
C PRO A 71 -30.26 -12.97 2.43
N ILE A 72 -30.47 -13.05 3.75
CA ILE A 72 -29.50 -12.92 4.84
C ILE A 72 -29.22 -14.29 5.49
N ILE A 73 -27.97 -14.55 5.92
CA ILE A 73 -27.68 -15.58 6.94
C ILE A 73 -26.79 -14.97 8.04
N THR A 74 -27.27 -15.01 9.28
CA THR A 74 -26.59 -14.53 10.49
C THR A 74 -25.63 -15.58 11.08
N PRO A 75 -24.39 -15.22 11.46
CA PRO A 75 -23.50 -16.13 12.18
C PRO A 75 -23.91 -16.30 13.65
N ARG A 76 -24.06 -17.57 14.09
CA ARG A 76 -24.36 -17.93 15.48
C ARG A 76 -23.11 -17.84 16.36
N VAL A 77 -23.25 -17.20 17.52
CA VAL A 77 -22.16 -16.98 18.50
C VAL A 77 -21.89 -18.24 19.34
N LEU A 78 -20.62 -18.57 19.58
CA LEU A 78 -20.19 -19.46 20.67
C LEU A 78 -18.95 -18.90 21.41
N LYS A 79 -19.01 -18.96 22.75
CA LYS A 79 -17.92 -18.67 23.72
C LYS A 79 -16.78 -19.71 23.59
N GLY A 80 -15.56 -19.52 24.09
CA GLY A 80 -14.96 -18.39 24.80
C GLY A 80 -13.51 -18.73 25.23
N GLU A 81 -12.59 -17.79 25.03
CA GLU A 81 -11.21 -17.71 25.59
C GLU A 81 -10.22 -18.87 25.34
N LYS A 82 -10.35 -20.07 25.94
CA LYS A 82 -9.34 -21.15 25.72
C LYS A 82 -9.33 -21.68 24.28
N VAL A 83 -10.51 -21.78 23.65
CA VAL A 83 -10.61 -22.02 22.20
C VAL A 83 -10.06 -20.82 21.43
N ARG A 84 -10.29 -19.59 21.92
CA ARG A 84 -9.88 -18.35 21.22
C ARG A 84 -8.36 -18.20 21.12
N SER A 85 -7.58 -18.58 22.13
CA SER A 85 -6.11 -18.53 22.04
C SER A 85 -5.56 -19.62 21.11
N LYS A 86 -6.01 -20.88 21.25
CA LYS A 86 -5.58 -21.99 20.38
C LYS A 86 -5.98 -21.74 18.91
N THR A 87 -7.20 -21.25 18.65
CA THR A 87 -7.65 -20.87 17.31
C THR A 87 -6.90 -19.64 16.77
N LYS A 88 -6.59 -18.62 17.59
CA LYS A 88 -5.80 -17.46 17.14
C LYS A 88 -4.36 -17.85 16.80
N GLN A 89 -3.75 -18.75 17.58
CA GLN A 89 -2.42 -19.26 17.29
C GLN A 89 -2.41 -20.10 16.01
N ASN A 90 -3.37 -21.02 15.86
CA ASN A 90 -3.54 -21.85 14.68
C ASN A 90 -3.81 -21.02 13.41
N TYR A 91 -4.60 -19.93 13.49
CA TYR A 91 -4.78 -18.98 12.38
C TYR A 91 -3.48 -18.25 12.02
N TYR A 92 -2.69 -17.79 13.00
CA TYR A 92 -1.41 -17.13 12.73
C TYR A 92 -0.37 -18.08 12.12
N GLU A 93 -0.35 -19.35 12.55
CA GLU A 93 0.51 -20.39 11.99
C GLU A 93 0.12 -20.69 10.53
N ARG A 94 -1.18 -20.80 10.21
CA ARG A 94 -1.66 -20.87 8.82
C ARG A 94 -1.22 -19.66 8.00
N LEU A 95 -1.56 -18.46 8.46
CA LEU A 95 -1.24 -17.21 7.79
C LEU A 95 0.27 -17.06 7.50
N THR A 96 1.14 -17.50 8.43
CA THR A 96 2.59 -17.51 8.22
C THR A 96 3.01 -18.55 7.17
N ASN A 97 2.39 -19.73 7.17
CA ASN A 97 2.65 -20.76 6.17
C ASN A 97 2.13 -20.37 4.78
N ASP A 98 0.95 -19.75 4.67
CA ASP A 98 0.38 -19.28 3.41
C ASP A 98 1.29 -18.21 2.76
N VAL A 99 1.79 -17.27 3.59
CA VAL A 99 2.79 -16.29 3.19
C VAL A 99 4.11 -16.93 2.75
N ARG A 100 4.62 -17.95 3.47
CA ARG A 100 5.80 -18.71 3.03
C ARG A 100 5.55 -19.40 1.69
N ASN A 101 4.44 -20.14 1.57
CA ASN A 101 4.07 -20.90 0.38
C ASN A 101 4.02 -20.01 -0.87
N PHE A 102 3.53 -18.77 -0.73
CA PHE A 102 3.56 -17.77 -1.81
C PHE A 102 5.00 -17.40 -2.25
N PHE A 103 5.96 -17.30 -1.34
CA PHE A 103 7.36 -17.07 -1.73
C PHE A 103 8.05 -18.29 -2.31
N ASP A 104 7.79 -19.48 -1.75
CA ASP A 104 8.30 -20.74 -2.30
C ASP A 104 7.74 -21.00 -3.72
N TYR A 105 6.51 -20.55 -3.98
CA TYR A 105 5.88 -20.47 -5.30
C TYR A 105 6.58 -19.46 -6.23
N LEU A 106 6.86 -18.24 -5.75
CA LEU A 106 7.57 -17.23 -6.53
C LEU A 106 8.98 -17.69 -6.92
N ASP A 107 9.72 -18.32 -6.00
CA ASP A 107 11.06 -18.87 -6.26
C ASP A 107 11.07 -19.95 -7.37
N GLN A 108 9.92 -20.58 -7.64
CA GLN A 108 9.74 -21.53 -8.74
C GLN A 108 9.38 -20.87 -10.08
N ARG A 109 9.02 -19.58 -10.14
CA ARG A 109 8.62 -18.91 -11.38
C ARG A 109 9.82 -18.47 -12.21
N ASP A 110 9.76 -18.69 -13.52
CA ASP A 110 10.89 -18.42 -14.41
C ASP A 110 11.23 -16.94 -14.50
N TYR A 111 10.22 -16.06 -14.47
CA TYR A 111 10.42 -14.61 -14.40
C TYR A 111 11.13 -14.16 -13.11
N ILE A 112 11.07 -14.93 -12.01
CA ILE A 112 11.84 -14.69 -10.78
C ILE A 112 13.25 -15.30 -10.87
N LYS A 113 13.36 -16.55 -11.32
CA LYS A 113 14.65 -17.27 -11.45
C LYS A 113 15.66 -16.48 -12.30
N THR A 114 15.20 -15.76 -13.33
CA THR A 114 16.03 -14.86 -14.15
C THR A 114 16.84 -13.84 -13.32
N TYR A 115 16.33 -13.39 -12.18
CA TYR A 115 17.02 -12.42 -11.31
C TYR A 115 18.09 -13.02 -10.40
N ARG A 116 18.18 -14.35 -10.30
CA ARG A 116 19.16 -15.13 -9.51
C ARG A 116 19.29 -14.63 -8.07
N LEU A 117 18.16 -14.63 -7.35
CA LEU A 117 18.08 -14.14 -5.97
C LEU A 117 18.80 -15.08 -5.00
N LYS A 118 20.01 -14.68 -4.56
CA LYS A 118 20.91 -15.51 -3.73
C LYS A 118 20.30 -16.12 -2.47
N ASN A 119 19.28 -15.49 -1.90
CA ASN A 119 18.71 -15.85 -0.59
C ASN A 119 17.24 -16.31 -0.68
N GLY A 120 16.72 -16.58 -1.87
CA GLY A 120 15.29 -16.76 -2.12
C GLY A 120 14.50 -15.44 -2.12
N THR A 121 13.28 -15.51 -2.63
CA THR A 121 12.43 -14.34 -2.89
C THR A 121 11.98 -13.71 -1.58
N GLN A 122 11.52 -14.52 -0.61
CA GLN A 122 11.13 -14.05 0.73
C GLN A 122 12.24 -13.18 1.34
N ARG A 123 13.45 -13.72 1.50
CA ARG A 123 14.56 -13.03 2.18
C ARG A 123 15.01 -11.77 1.45
N HIS A 124 15.05 -11.81 0.11
CA HIS A 124 15.44 -10.68 -0.71
C HIS A 124 14.54 -9.47 -0.45
N PHE A 125 13.24 -9.70 -0.52
CA PHE A 125 12.23 -8.66 -0.47
C PHE A 125 12.14 -7.94 0.90
N LEU A 126 12.51 -8.61 1.98
CA LEU A 126 12.63 -7.99 3.32
C LEU A 126 13.74 -6.99 3.44
N LEU A 127 14.84 -7.21 2.73
CA LEU A 127 15.94 -6.28 2.71
C LEU A 127 15.48 -4.99 1.99
N LEU A 128 14.54 -5.11 1.04
CA LEU A 128 13.87 -3.96 0.42
C LEU A 128 12.94 -3.26 1.41
N LEU A 129 12.12 -4.01 2.17
CA LEU A 129 11.33 -3.47 3.28
C LEU A 129 12.21 -2.70 4.26
N ALA A 130 13.26 -3.32 4.80
CA ALA A 130 14.13 -2.72 5.80
C ALA A 130 14.80 -1.44 5.28
N LYS A 131 15.20 -1.41 4.01
CA LYS A 131 15.70 -0.21 3.34
C LYS A 131 14.66 0.91 3.28
N LEU A 132 13.41 0.59 2.95
CA LEU A 132 12.33 1.57 2.78
C LEU A 132 11.79 2.08 4.11
N SER A 133 11.70 1.23 5.13
CA SER A 133 11.47 1.66 6.52
C SER A 133 12.56 2.59 7.04
N ALA A 134 13.83 2.33 6.70
CA ALA A 134 14.95 3.19 7.07
C ALA A 134 15.06 4.49 6.24
N ASN A 135 14.28 4.63 5.16
CA ASN A 135 14.30 5.79 4.26
C ASN A 135 12.85 6.12 3.84
N PRO A 136 12.01 6.70 4.71
CA PRO A 136 10.66 7.13 4.35
C PRO A 136 10.69 8.33 3.39
N PRO A 137 9.66 8.51 2.54
CA PRO A 137 9.51 9.68 1.66
C PRO A 137 9.03 10.91 2.45
N VAL A 138 9.16 12.10 1.88
CA VAL A 138 8.70 13.35 2.52
C VAL A 138 7.19 13.52 2.29
N VAL A 139 6.38 13.37 3.35
CA VAL A 139 4.91 13.47 3.24
C VAL A 139 4.40 14.91 3.28
N SER A 140 5.00 15.76 4.12
CA SER A 140 4.51 17.11 4.41
C SER A 140 5.38 18.16 3.74
N GLY A 141 4.75 19.12 3.05
CA GLY A 141 5.45 20.24 2.40
C GLY A 141 6.15 19.92 1.07
N GLU A 142 5.90 18.76 0.45
CA GLU A 142 6.51 18.33 -0.81
C GLU A 142 6.53 19.41 -1.91
N THR A 143 5.43 20.17 -2.05
CA THR A 143 5.25 21.17 -3.11
C THR A 143 5.85 22.53 -2.78
N ARG A 144 6.48 22.71 -1.60
CA ARG A 144 7.12 23.97 -1.19
C ARG A 144 8.44 24.22 -1.92
N ASP A 145 9.12 23.17 -2.38
CA ASP A 145 10.36 23.29 -3.12
C ASP A 145 10.53 22.16 -4.16
N ILE A 146 11.20 22.50 -5.27
CA ILE A 146 11.39 21.58 -6.40
C ILE A 146 12.32 20.41 -6.04
N TYR A 147 13.22 20.58 -5.06
CA TYR A 147 14.14 19.53 -4.65
C TYR A 147 13.40 18.41 -3.91
N THR A 148 12.54 18.73 -2.94
CA THR A 148 11.70 17.75 -2.24
C THR A 148 10.74 17.04 -3.19
N LEU A 149 10.09 17.77 -4.10
CA LEU A 149 9.24 17.17 -5.14
C LEU A 149 10.01 16.18 -6.02
N THR A 150 11.17 16.58 -6.56
CA THR A 150 11.98 15.69 -7.42
C THR A 150 12.61 14.53 -6.64
N HIS A 151 12.98 14.74 -5.38
CA HIS A 151 13.45 13.70 -4.45
C HIS A 151 12.37 12.63 -4.26
N ASN A 152 11.13 13.02 -3.96
CA ASN A 152 9.99 12.11 -3.85
C ASN A 152 9.68 11.41 -5.19
N MET A 153 9.67 12.14 -6.32
CA MET A 153 9.47 11.58 -7.66
C MET A 153 10.52 10.53 -8.05
N ALA A 154 11.70 10.52 -7.40
CA ALA A 154 12.77 9.54 -7.59
C ALA A 154 12.95 8.56 -6.41
N HIS A 155 12.19 8.72 -5.32
CA HIS A 155 12.36 8.02 -4.03
C HIS A 155 12.71 6.53 -4.17
N PHE A 156 11.88 5.83 -4.92
CA PHE A 156 11.95 4.38 -5.06
C PHE A 156 13.15 3.90 -5.89
N TYR A 157 13.63 4.72 -6.83
CA TYR A 157 14.88 4.46 -7.56
C TYR A 157 16.09 4.59 -6.66
N ARG A 158 16.07 5.59 -5.79
CA ARG A 158 17.16 5.91 -4.88
C ARG A 158 17.29 4.90 -3.75
N VAL A 159 16.18 4.52 -3.11
CA VAL A 159 16.22 3.67 -1.92
C VAL A 159 16.49 2.19 -2.24
N ILE A 160 15.93 1.65 -3.32
CA ILE A 160 16.11 0.22 -3.64
C ILE A 160 16.47 -0.13 -5.08
N ASP A 161 16.94 0.79 -5.90
CA ASP A 161 17.49 0.51 -7.24
C ASP A 161 16.55 -0.08 -8.32
N LYS A 162 16.99 0.08 -9.58
CA LYS A 162 16.26 -0.33 -10.78
C LYS A 162 16.08 -1.85 -10.93
N LYS A 163 16.98 -2.69 -10.39
CA LYS A 163 16.85 -4.15 -10.51
C LYS A 163 15.68 -4.63 -9.68
N ASN A 164 15.60 -4.17 -8.43
CA ASN A 164 14.55 -4.61 -7.51
C ASN A 164 13.19 -4.06 -7.94
N ILE A 165 13.16 -2.91 -8.60
CA ILE A 165 11.99 -2.39 -9.33
C ILE A 165 11.50 -3.32 -10.43
N SER A 166 12.38 -3.92 -11.23
CA SER A 166 11.95 -4.85 -12.27
C SER A 166 11.39 -6.15 -11.69
N ILE A 167 12.04 -6.74 -10.66
CA ILE A 167 11.53 -7.94 -9.94
C ILE A 167 10.09 -7.71 -9.46
N VAL A 168 9.90 -6.58 -8.79
CA VAL A 168 8.63 -6.06 -8.31
C VAL A 168 7.56 -5.96 -9.41
N LYS A 169 7.93 -5.39 -10.57
CA LYS A 169 7.00 -5.24 -11.71
C LYS A 169 6.55 -6.59 -12.24
N ASP A 170 7.47 -7.53 -12.34
CA ASP A 170 7.20 -8.84 -12.94
C ASP A 170 6.25 -9.65 -12.04
N VAL A 171 6.38 -9.57 -10.71
CA VAL A 171 5.37 -10.15 -9.80
C VAL A 171 3.98 -9.56 -10.07
N LEU A 172 3.84 -8.24 -10.14
CA LEU A 172 2.53 -7.61 -10.37
C LEU A 172 1.96 -7.84 -11.79
N SER A 173 2.80 -8.09 -12.80
CA SER A 173 2.32 -8.36 -14.16
C SER A 173 1.88 -9.80 -14.36
N HIS A 174 2.52 -10.76 -13.69
CA HIS A 174 2.22 -12.18 -13.83
C HIS A 174 1.18 -12.67 -12.81
N GLU A 175 1.19 -12.16 -11.57
CA GLU A 175 0.31 -12.63 -10.47
C GLU A 175 -1.00 -11.82 -10.35
N ARG A 176 -1.53 -11.32 -11.47
CA ARG A 176 -2.70 -10.42 -11.51
C ARG A 176 -4.00 -11.06 -11.01
N GLU A 177 -4.17 -12.34 -11.26
CA GLU A 177 -5.40 -13.07 -10.89
C GLU A 177 -5.48 -13.26 -9.37
N ILE A 178 -4.35 -13.53 -8.72
CA ILE A 178 -4.27 -13.75 -7.27
C ILE A 178 -3.99 -12.46 -6.46
N ILE A 179 -3.92 -11.29 -7.10
CA ILE A 179 -3.46 -10.06 -6.43
C ILE A 179 -4.36 -9.62 -5.26
N GLU A 180 -5.67 -9.84 -5.33
CA GLU A 180 -6.62 -9.53 -4.24
C GLU A 180 -6.39 -10.41 -2.99
N PRO A 181 -6.44 -11.75 -3.07
CA PRO A 181 -6.10 -12.60 -1.93
C PRO A 181 -4.66 -12.42 -1.47
N THR A 182 -3.70 -12.26 -2.38
CA THR A 182 -2.30 -12.03 -2.03
C THR A 182 -2.13 -10.75 -1.23
N MET A 183 -2.67 -9.61 -1.67
CA MET A 183 -2.57 -8.35 -0.92
C MET A 183 -3.26 -8.40 0.44
N GLU A 184 -4.37 -9.14 0.56
CA GLU A 184 -5.08 -9.29 1.83
C GLU A 184 -4.30 -10.16 2.82
N MET A 185 -3.97 -11.40 2.43
CA MET A 185 -3.14 -12.33 3.19
C MET A 185 -1.88 -11.63 3.67
N LEU A 186 -1.24 -10.88 2.76
CA LEU A 186 -0.08 -10.11 3.09
C LEU A 186 -0.46 -9.03 4.14
N TYR A 187 -1.33 -8.05 3.86
CA TYR A 187 -1.69 -7.00 4.83
C TYR A 187 -2.07 -7.50 6.23
N GLU A 188 -2.82 -8.60 6.33
CA GLU A 188 -3.15 -9.23 7.62
C GLU A 188 -1.89 -9.68 8.38
N TRP A 189 -0.99 -10.39 7.69
CA TRP A 189 0.23 -10.92 8.26
C TRP A 189 1.15 -9.80 8.81
N ILE A 190 1.38 -8.67 8.12
CA ILE A 190 2.29 -7.63 8.70
C ILE A 190 1.70 -7.02 9.94
N THR A 191 0.38 -6.86 9.91
CA THR A 191 -0.36 -6.26 11.00
C THR A 191 -0.29 -7.13 12.24
N GLU A 192 -0.15 -8.46 12.11
CA GLU A 192 0.15 -9.37 13.23
C GLU A 192 1.65 -9.41 13.61
N GLU A 193 2.58 -9.37 12.66
CA GLU A 193 4.02 -9.34 12.96
C GLU A 193 4.46 -8.12 13.76
N ILE A 194 3.99 -6.93 13.36
CA ILE A 194 4.28 -5.68 14.08
C ILE A 194 3.72 -5.76 15.51
N LYS A 195 2.52 -6.33 15.69
CA LYS A 195 1.94 -6.55 17.03
C LYS A 195 2.77 -7.55 17.85
N ARG A 196 3.31 -8.59 17.22
CA ARG A 196 4.17 -9.61 17.84
C ARG A 196 5.60 -9.14 18.07
N LYS A 197 6.00 -7.98 17.54
CA LYS A 197 7.34 -7.40 17.61
C LYS A 197 8.43 -8.35 17.08
N ASN A 198 8.14 -9.04 15.97
CA ASN A 198 9.13 -9.92 15.34
C ASN A 198 10.35 -9.12 14.85
N LYS A 199 11.55 -9.47 15.34
CA LYS A 199 12.81 -8.77 15.04
C LYS A 199 13.28 -8.93 13.59
N GLU A 200 12.79 -9.95 12.88
CA GLU A 200 13.09 -10.14 11.46
C GLU A 200 12.34 -9.13 10.58
N VAL A 201 11.20 -8.67 11.06
CA VAL A 201 10.30 -7.70 10.44
C VAL A 201 10.75 -6.30 10.84
N LYS A 202 11.73 -5.77 10.10
CA LYS A 202 12.31 -4.43 10.33
C LYS A 202 11.39 -3.33 9.81
N THR A 203 10.24 -3.16 10.46
CA THR A 203 9.27 -2.10 10.17
C THR A 203 8.37 -1.82 11.37
N SER A 204 7.75 -0.64 11.40
CA SER A 204 6.76 -0.23 12.41
C SER A 204 5.43 0.17 11.78
N THR A 205 4.39 0.39 12.60
CA THR A 205 3.14 1.02 12.13
C THR A 205 3.39 2.44 11.62
N GLY A 206 4.37 3.16 12.17
CA GLY A 206 4.76 4.51 11.74
C GLY A 206 5.32 4.51 10.32
N ASP A 207 6.23 3.58 10.02
CA ASP A 207 6.84 3.49 8.69
C ASP A 207 5.77 3.19 7.62
N LEU A 208 4.86 2.25 7.91
CA LEU A 208 3.72 1.96 7.05
C LEU A 208 2.82 3.19 6.86
N TYR A 209 2.61 3.96 7.93
CA TYR A 209 1.82 5.19 7.91
C TYR A 209 2.44 6.28 7.02
N GLU A 210 3.76 6.46 7.02
CA GLU A 210 4.43 7.42 6.12
C GLU A 210 4.22 7.05 4.65
N TYR A 211 4.36 5.78 4.29
CA TYR A 211 4.07 5.32 2.92
C TYR A 211 2.58 5.45 2.57
N ALA A 212 1.66 5.20 3.50
CA ALA A 212 0.23 5.42 3.29
C ALA A 212 -0.09 6.91 3.06
N CYS A 213 0.48 7.81 3.86
CA CYS A 213 0.27 9.25 3.70
C CYS A 213 0.94 9.79 2.43
N PHE A 214 2.11 9.29 2.08
CA PHE A 214 2.76 9.55 0.80
C PHE A 214 1.80 9.26 -0.36
N PHE A 215 1.23 8.06 -0.41
CA PHE A 215 0.30 7.67 -1.47
C PHE A 215 -0.99 8.49 -1.51
N LEU A 216 -1.61 8.72 -0.35
CA LEU A 216 -2.93 9.35 -0.28
C LEU A 216 -2.86 10.87 -0.43
N ASN A 217 -1.74 11.51 -0.06
CA ASN A 217 -1.65 12.96 0.04
C ASN A 217 -0.70 13.61 -0.98
N THR A 218 0.50 13.07 -1.19
CA THR A 218 1.55 13.72 -2.01
C THR A 218 1.25 13.69 -3.51
N MET A 219 1.76 14.71 -4.24
CA MET A 219 1.72 14.72 -5.70
C MET A 219 2.55 13.59 -6.27
N SER A 220 3.74 13.31 -5.72
CA SER A 220 4.55 12.20 -6.21
C SER A 220 3.83 10.87 -6.02
N GLY A 221 3.32 10.58 -4.81
CA GLY A 221 2.60 9.33 -4.51
C GLY A 221 1.40 9.09 -5.43
N LYS A 222 0.63 10.13 -5.71
CA LYS A 222 -0.47 10.10 -6.70
C LYS A 222 0.04 9.91 -8.13
N ALA A 223 1.13 10.58 -8.52
CA ALA A 223 1.75 10.47 -9.84
C ALA A 223 2.47 9.14 -10.07
N TYR A 224 2.93 8.47 -9.01
CA TYR A 224 3.19 7.04 -9.01
C TYR A 224 1.85 6.35 -9.30
N LEU A 225 0.88 6.30 -8.37
CA LEU A 225 -0.37 5.51 -8.50
C LEU A 225 -1.10 5.61 -9.85
N ALA A 226 -1.13 6.80 -10.45
CA ALA A 226 -1.74 7.06 -11.76
C ALA A 226 -1.16 6.21 -12.93
N ARG A 227 0.05 5.64 -12.78
CA ARG A 227 0.69 4.79 -13.81
C ARG A 227 0.45 3.29 -13.62
N ARG A 228 -0.30 2.87 -12.59
CA ARG A 228 -0.82 1.48 -12.45
C ARG A 228 -2.14 1.30 -13.18
N ASP A 229 -2.44 0.06 -13.53
CA ASP A 229 -3.79 -0.39 -13.86
C ASP A 229 -4.75 -0.13 -12.70
N SER A 230 -6.05 -0.07 -13.01
CA SER A 230 -7.07 0.31 -12.02
C SER A 230 -7.15 -0.64 -10.84
N LYS A 231 -7.06 -1.96 -11.06
CA LYS A 231 -7.10 -2.99 -9.99
C LYS A 231 -5.96 -2.75 -8.98
N THR A 232 -4.72 -2.72 -9.45
CA THR A 232 -3.55 -2.48 -8.60
C THR A 232 -3.58 -1.10 -7.91
N ARG A 233 -4.03 -0.06 -8.62
CA ARG A 233 -4.16 1.30 -8.06
C ARG A 233 -5.19 1.36 -6.92
N ILE A 234 -6.37 0.78 -7.12
CA ILE A 234 -7.47 0.75 -6.15
C ILE A 234 -7.04 0.01 -4.88
N LEU A 235 -6.43 -1.17 -5.03
CA LEU A 235 -5.99 -1.97 -3.88
C LEU A 235 -4.94 -1.21 -3.04
N MET A 236 -4.04 -0.45 -3.66
CA MET A 236 -3.09 0.37 -2.91
C MET A 236 -3.72 1.50 -2.13
N ILE A 237 -4.69 2.21 -2.72
CA ILE A 237 -5.43 3.25 -2.01
C ILE A 237 -6.21 2.61 -0.85
N TYR A 238 -6.80 1.43 -1.06
CA TYR A 238 -7.51 0.65 -0.03
C TYR A 238 -6.61 0.29 1.15
N TYR A 239 -5.48 -0.41 0.93
CA TYR A 239 -4.58 -0.78 2.02
C TYR A 239 -3.90 0.42 2.68
N SER A 240 -3.60 1.49 1.93
CA SER A 240 -3.13 2.76 2.50
C SER A 240 -4.18 3.38 3.43
N LEU A 241 -5.46 3.35 3.07
CA LEU A 241 -6.55 3.82 3.94
C LEU A 241 -6.72 2.95 5.18
N LEU A 242 -6.54 1.63 5.09
CA LEU A 242 -6.57 0.75 6.28
C LEU A 242 -5.43 1.07 7.25
N ILE A 243 -4.24 1.41 6.73
CA ILE A 243 -3.08 1.84 7.54
C ILE A 243 -3.32 3.21 8.15
N LEU A 244 -3.80 4.19 7.37
CA LEU A 244 -4.16 5.52 7.89
C LEU A 244 -5.25 5.43 8.95
N ASP A 245 -6.25 4.55 8.79
CA ASP A 245 -7.25 4.29 9.82
C ASP A 245 -6.65 3.67 11.10
N LYS A 246 -5.71 2.74 10.95
CA LYS A 246 -4.96 2.15 12.06
C LYS A 246 -4.14 3.20 12.81
N ALA A 247 -3.41 4.04 12.09
CA ALA A 247 -2.66 5.16 12.66
C ALA A 247 -3.56 6.16 13.37
N ASN A 248 -4.72 6.53 12.80
CA ASN A 248 -5.71 7.39 13.44
C ASN A 248 -6.21 6.81 14.78
N ARG A 249 -6.51 5.51 14.83
CA ARG A 249 -6.95 4.83 16.07
C ARG A 249 -5.85 4.66 17.11
N GLU A 250 -4.59 4.69 16.68
CA GLU A 250 -3.39 4.57 17.53
C GLU A 250 -2.77 5.95 17.84
N ASN A 251 -3.43 7.06 17.46
CA ASN A 251 -2.98 8.45 17.58
C ASN A 251 -1.62 8.76 16.91
N LEU A 252 -1.28 8.00 15.86
CA LEU A 252 -0.04 8.16 15.09
C LEU A 252 -0.18 9.08 13.85
N ASN A 253 -1.35 9.69 13.62
CA ASN A 253 -1.59 10.55 12.44
C ASN A 253 -1.01 11.97 12.61
N HIS A 254 0.31 12.09 12.80
CA HIS A 254 0.99 13.37 13.03
C HIS A 254 1.03 14.30 11.81
N ASN A 255 0.96 13.76 10.58
CA ASN A 255 0.81 14.58 9.37
C ASN A 255 -0.63 15.15 9.21
N GLY A 256 -1.56 14.85 10.12
CA GLY A 256 -2.90 15.45 10.16
C GLY A 256 -3.80 15.08 8.97
N ILE A 257 -3.52 13.98 8.27
CA ILE A 257 -4.20 13.63 7.02
C ILE A 257 -5.67 13.31 7.27
N ASP A 258 -6.58 14.05 6.61
CA ASP A 258 -8.00 13.72 6.60
C ASP A 258 -8.23 12.45 5.76
N ILE A 259 -8.75 11.41 6.41
CA ILE A 259 -9.10 10.13 5.78
C ILE A 259 -10.36 10.21 4.91
N LEU A 260 -11.29 11.15 5.15
CA LEU A 260 -12.59 11.17 4.47
C LEU A 260 -12.52 11.49 2.97
N PRO A 261 -11.75 12.48 2.48
CA PRO A 261 -11.65 12.73 1.03
C PRO A 261 -11.14 11.52 0.24
N PRO A 262 -9.97 10.90 0.54
CA PRO A 262 -9.51 9.72 -0.20
C PRO A 262 -10.41 8.49 0.01
N LEU A 263 -11.05 8.35 1.18
CA LEU A 263 -12.02 7.28 1.41
C LEU A 263 -13.25 7.40 0.50
N ASN A 264 -13.81 8.60 0.38
CA ASN A 264 -14.98 8.83 -0.48
C ASN A 264 -14.65 8.55 -1.95
N MET A 265 -13.52 9.08 -2.45
CA MET A 265 -13.05 8.81 -3.81
C MET A 265 -12.86 7.31 -4.06
N LEU A 266 -12.28 6.57 -3.10
CA LEU A 266 -12.11 5.12 -3.25
C LEU A 266 -13.44 4.36 -3.26
N VAL A 267 -14.44 4.79 -2.49
CA VAL A 267 -15.78 4.19 -2.52
C VAL A 267 -16.39 4.35 -3.92
N ASP A 268 -16.27 5.52 -4.53
CA ASP A 268 -16.77 5.78 -5.89
C ASP A 268 -16.01 4.98 -6.95
N ASP A 269 -14.67 4.91 -6.84
CA ASP A 269 -13.79 4.09 -7.70
C ASP A 269 -14.16 2.60 -7.62
N ILE A 270 -14.27 2.03 -6.41
CA ILE A 270 -14.60 0.60 -6.23
C ILE A 270 -16.04 0.32 -6.71
N THR A 271 -16.98 1.23 -6.46
CA THR A 271 -18.38 1.07 -6.90
C THR A 271 -18.48 1.03 -8.43
N SER A 272 -17.69 1.85 -9.14
CA SER A 272 -17.67 1.89 -10.60
C SER A 272 -16.76 0.82 -11.26
N GLN A 273 -15.76 0.29 -10.55
CA GLN A 273 -14.82 -0.69 -11.09
C GLN A 273 -15.45 -2.09 -11.34
N MET A 274 -15.04 -2.72 -12.44
CA MET A 274 -15.27 -4.14 -12.78
C MET A 274 -14.00 -4.98 -12.55
N GLY A 275 -14.13 -6.29 -12.31
CA GLY A 275 -12.97 -7.18 -12.14
C GLY A 275 -12.25 -7.08 -10.78
N LEU A 276 -12.98 -6.64 -9.75
CA LEU A 276 -12.61 -6.80 -8.34
C LEU A 276 -13.49 -7.89 -7.74
N ASP A 277 -12.89 -9.02 -7.41
CA ASP A 277 -13.59 -10.19 -6.88
C ASP A 277 -14.04 -9.93 -5.43
N TYR A 278 -13.29 -9.10 -4.69
CA TYR A 278 -13.57 -8.77 -3.28
C TYR A 278 -14.26 -7.40 -3.12
N LYS A 279 -14.86 -6.86 -4.20
CA LYS A 279 -15.56 -5.56 -4.25
C LYS A 279 -16.47 -5.30 -3.05
N GLU A 280 -17.40 -6.20 -2.75
CA GLU A 280 -18.34 -6.05 -1.64
C GLU A 280 -17.65 -6.02 -0.27
N LYS A 281 -16.62 -6.87 -0.08
CA LYS A 281 -15.81 -6.92 1.14
C LYS A 281 -15.10 -5.58 1.38
N TYR A 282 -14.53 -4.99 0.32
CA TYR A 282 -13.88 -3.69 0.39
C TYR A 282 -14.88 -2.56 0.67
N LEU A 283 -16.02 -2.51 -0.02
CA LEU A 283 -17.05 -1.49 0.20
C LEU A 283 -17.60 -1.55 1.63
N GLN A 284 -17.98 -2.73 2.12
CA GLN A 284 -18.44 -2.92 3.51
C GLN A 284 -17.41 -2.41 4.52
N ARG A 285 -16.12 -2.67 4.28
CA ARG A 285 -15.04 -2.19 5.16
C ARG A 285 -14.89 -0.67 5.13
N LEU A 286 -14.95 -0.04 3.94
CA LEU A 286 -14.86 1.42 3.80
C LEU A 286 -16.07 2.12 4.40
N TYR A 287 -17.29 1.61 4.20
CA TYR A 287 -18.50 2.16 4.83
C TYR A 287 -18.46 2.07 6.36
N TYR A 288 -17.94 0.96 6.91
CA TYR A 288 -17.72 0.83 8.36
C TYR A 288 -16.74 1.90 8.89
N ILE A 289 -15.61 2.12 8.19
CA ILE A 289 -14.63 3.17 8.54
C ILE A 289 -15.30 4.55 8.46
N LYS A 290 -15.98 4.86 7.36
CA LYS A 290 -16.70 6.13 7.13
C LYS A 290 -17.67 6.44 8.26
N LYS A 291 -18.56 5.49 8.58
CA LYS A 291 -19.56 5.65 9.66
C LYS A 291 -18.89 5.96 11.00
N ARG A 292 -17.85 5.21 11.38
CA ARG A 292 -17.12 5.46 12.63
C ARG A 292 -16.45 6.84 12.66
N VAL A 293 -15.79 7.25 11.58
CA VAL A 293 -15.07 8.53 11.50
C VAL A 293 -16.06 9.71 11.59
N VAL A 294 -17.19 9.63 10.89
CA VAL A 294 -18.25 10.66 10.95
C VAL A 294 -18.81 10.78 12.37
N SER A 295 -19.26 9.68 12.98
CA SER A 295 -19.79 9.70 14.35
C SER A 295 -18.78 10.13 15.42
N HIS A 296 -17.47 9.99 15.17
CA HIS A 296 -16.44 10.53 16.06
C HIS A 296 -16.27 12.05 15.92
N ARG A 297 -16.42 12.60 14.70
CA ARG A 297 -16.40 14.06 14.48
C ARG A 297 -17.62 14.75 15.07
N GLU A 298 -18.81 14.17 14.90
CA GLU A 298 -20.06 14.66 15.51
C GLU A 298 -19.94 14.74 17.03
N LYS A 299 -19.41 13.68 17.67
CA LYS A 299 -19.18 13.64 19.13
C LYS A 299 -18.14 14.63 19.64
N ARG A 300 -17.22 15.11 18.81
CA ARG A 300 -16.28 16.19 19.18
C ARG A 300 -16.97 17.56 19.09
N ARG A 301 -17.69 17.82 18.00
CA ARG A 301 -18.46 19.06 17.79
C ARG A 301 -19.57 19.34 18.82
N ILE A 302 -20.03 18.32 19.56
CA ILE A 302 -21.03 18.45 20.63
C ILE A 302 -20.36 18.73 22.00
N LYS A 303 -19.03 18.65 22.09
CA LYS A 303 -18.24 18.86 23.31
C LYS A 303 -17.39 20.15 23.28
N GLU A 304 -17.45 20.87 22.17
CA GLU A 304 -16.78 22.15 21.89
C GLU A 304 -17.86 23.24 21.85
#